data_AF-A0A914B732-F1
#
_entry.id   AF-A0A914B732-F1
#
_cell.length_a   1.000
_cell.length_b   1.000
_cell.length_c   1.000
_cell.angle_alpha   90.00
_cell.angle_beta   90.00
_cell.angle_gamma   90.00
#
_symmetry.space_group_name_H-M   'P 1'
#
loop_
_entity.id
_entity.type
_entity.pdbx_description
1 polymer ?
#
loop_
_entity_poly.entity_id
_entity_poly.type
_entity_poly.pdbx_seq_one_letter_code
_entity_poly.pdbx_strand_id
1 'polypeptide(L)'
;MTNLEFARIVQPAVAHCQRRLQDGQFYYAAKAFDVLERLDPNPEYWEGKRGACVGVFQQIIAGHEPRGTLQDILQILRNTGNPQVEYTIRVMKKWAKDNRVPVS
;
A
#
# COMPACT_ATOMS: atom_id res chain seq x y z
N MET A 1 12.44 9.81 7.87
CA MET A 1 11.56 10.56 6.93
C MET A 1 10.61 11.38 7.79
N THR A 2 10.38 12.68 7.57
CA THR A 2 9.47 13.44 8.44
C THR A 2 8.03 12.98 8.24
N ASN A 3 7.23 12.95 9.30
CA ASN A 3 5.81 12.53 9.27
C ASN A 3 4.95 13.27 8.21
N LEU A 4 5.41 14.43 7.72
CA LEU A 4 4.73 15.24 6.70
C LEU A 4 4.79 14.67 5.27
N GLU A 5 5.94 14.14 4.83
CA GLU A 5 6.05 13.49 3.50
C GLU A 5 5.19 12.21 3.46
N PHE A 6 5.11 11.53 4.60
CA PHE A 6 4.27 10.36 4.79
C PHE A 6 2.79 10.69 4.67
N ALA A 7 2.32 11.71 5.40
CA ALA A 7 0.92 12.14 5.38
C ALA A 7 0.45 12.57 3.98
N ARG A 8 1.33 13.17 3.17
CA ARG A 8 1.03 13.55 1.77
C ARG A 8 0.75 12.36 0.85
N ILE A 9 1.38 11.21 1.10
CA ILE A 9 1.18 9.99 0.30
C ILE A 9 -0.04 9.22 0.83
N VAL A 10 -0.18 9.15 2.16
CA VAL A 10 -1.17 8.28 2.80
C VAL A 10 -2.57 8.88 2.79
N GLN A 11 -2.74 10.14 3.17
CA GLN A 11 -4.08 10.71 3.33
C GLN A 11 -4.92 10.76 2.05
N PRO A 12 -4.42 11.21 0.89
CA PRO A 12 -5.25 11.24 -0.33
C PRO A 12 -5.53 9.83 -0.88
N ALA A 13 -4.56 8.90 -0.80
CA ALA A 13 -4.73 7.53 -1.29
C ALA A 13 -5.72 6.73 -0.42
N VAL A 14 -5.66 6.93 0.89
CA VAL A 14 -6.54 6.25 1.85
C VAL A 14 -7.93 6.88 1.87
N ALA A 15 -8.07 8.20 1.70
CA ALA A 15 -9.39 8.85 1.62
C ALA A 15 -10.25 8.33 0.45
N HIS A 16 -9.62 7.98 -0.68
CA HIS A 16 -10.33 7.39 -1.83
C HIS A 16 -10.82 5.96 -1.55
N CYS A 17 -10.04 5.17 -0.78
CA CYS A 17 -10.40 3.80 -0.40
C CYS A 17 -11.30 3.72 0.85
N GLN A 18 -11.17 4.64 1.81
CA GLN A 18 -11.93 4.69 3.07
C GLN A 18 -13.43 4.90 2.86
N ARG A 19 -13.86 5.49 1.74
CA ARG A 19 -15.30 5.55 1.41
C ARG A 19 -15.91 4.17 1.10
N ARG A 20 -15.10 3.15 0.84
CA ARG A 20 -15.57 1.81 0.43
C ARG A 20 -15.11 0.65 1.33
N LEU A 21 -14.03 0.81 2.09
CA LEU A 21 -13.43 -0.29 2.86
C LEU A 21 -13.38 0.05 4.35
N GLN A 22 -13.90 -0.87 5.18
CA GLN A 22 -13.80 -0.80 6.64
C GLN A 22 -12.44 -1.34 7.12
N ASP A 23 -12.08 -1.04 8.37
CA ASP A 23 -10.83 -1.47 9.00
C ASP A 23 -10.58 -2.98 8.80
N GLY A 24 -9.37 -3.33 8.34
CA GLY A 24 -8.96 -4.72 8.07
C GLY A 24 -9.31 -5.26 6.68
N GLN A 25 -10.12 -4.56 5.87
CA GLN A 25 -10.46 -5.01 4.51
C GLN A 25 -9.43 -4.60 3.45
N PHE A 26 -8.49 -3.71 3.79
CA PHE A 26 -7.50 -3.18 2.85
C PHE A 26 -6.58 -4.27 2.29
N TYR A 27 -6.21 -5.29 3.08
CA TYR A 27 -5.33 -6.37 2.63
C TYR A 27 -6.00 -7.24 1.55
N TYR A 28 -7.27 -7.61 1.78
CA TYR A 28 -8.05 -8.36 0.80
C TYR A 28 -8.34 -7.53 -0.45
N ALA A 29 -8.63 -6.23 -0.29
CA ALA A 29 -8.79 -5.32 -1.42
C ALA A 29 -7.50 -5.20 -2.25
N ALA A 30 -6.32 -5.11 -1.62
CA ALA A 30 -5.05 -5.05 -2.33
C ALA A 30 -4.82 -6.29 -3.21
N LYS A 31 -5.15 -7.48 -2.69
CA LYS A 31 -5.09 -8.73 -3.47
C LYS A 31 -6.10 -8.75 -4.62
N ALA A 32 -7.33 -8.31 -4.37
CA ALA A 32 -8.36 -8.25 -5.40
C ALA A 32 -7.95 -7.31 -6.55
N PHE A 33 -7.46 -6.11 -6.22
CA PHE A 33 -6.97 -5.16 -7.24
C PHE A 33 -5.72 -5.65 -7.98
N ASP A 34 -4.84 -6.42 -7.32
CA ASP A 34 -3.70 -7.08 -8.00
C ASP A 34 -4.17 -8.05 -9.09
N VAL A 35 -5.21 -8.83 -8.81
CA VAL A 35 -5.81 -9.74 -9.80
C VAL A 35 -6.52 -8.96 -10.90
N LEU A 36 -7.30 -7.94 -10.55
CA LEU A 36 -8.03 -7.12 -11.53
C LEU A 36 -7.07 -6.39 -12.49
N GLU A 37 -6.00 -5.77 -12.00
CA GLU A 37 -4.99 -5.10 -12.81
C GLU A 37 -4.31 -6.05 -13.81
N ARG A 38 -4.12 -7.32 -13.43
CA ARG A 38 -3.52 -8.34 -14.29
C ARG A 38 -4.48 -8.85 -15.38
N LEU A 39 -5.79 -8.82 -15.11
CA LEU A 39 -6.82 -9.26 -16.05
C LEU A 39 -7.18 -8.15 -17.06
N ASP A 40 -7.21 -6.90 -16.60
CA ASP A 40 -7.52 -5.73 -17.39
C ASP A 40 -6.65 -4.55 -16.91
N PRO A 41 -5.72 -4.04 -17.73
CA PRO A 41 -4.82 -2.95 -17.36
C PRO A 41 -5.53 -1.59 -17.38
N ASN A 42 -6.62 -1.46 -16.61
CA ASN A 42 -7.34 -0.21 -16.41
C ASN A 42 -6.63 0.64 -15.32
N PRO A 43 -6.34 1.94 -15.60
CA PRO A 43 -5.74 2.86 -14.63
C PRO A 43 -6.46 2.93 -13.26
N GLU A 44 -7.78 2.74 -13.21
CA GLU A 44 -8.55 2.77 -11.96
C GLU A 44 -8.15 1.63 -11.00
N TYR A 45 -7.79 0.46 -11.52
CA TYR A 45 -7.38 -0.68 -10.67
C TYR A 45 -6.01 -0.44 -10.04
N TRP A 46 -5.10 0.21 -10.75
CA TRP A 46 -3.82 0.65 -10.17
C TRP A 46 -4.04 1.64 -9.02
N GLU A 47 -4.92 2.62 -9.21
CA GLU A 47 -5.24 3.57 -8.15
C GLU A 47 -5.85 2.89 -6.92
N GLY A 48 -6.76 1.93 -7.14
CA GLY A 48 -7.35 1.09 -6.08
C GLY A 48 -6.31 0.23 -5.37
N LYS A 49 -5.43 -0.45 -6.12
CA LYS A 49 -4.32 -1.26 -5.59
C LYS A 49 -3.39 -0.43 -4.72
N ARG A 50 -2.97 0.74 -5.21
CA ARG A 50 -2.12 1.69 -4.48
C ARG A 50 -2.81 2.14 -3.20
N GLY A 51 -4.06 2.58 -3.29
CA GLY A 51 -4.83 3.02 -2.12
C GLY A 51 -5.00 1.93 -1.07
N ALA A 52 -5.28 0.69 -1.48
CA ALA A 52 -5.38 -0.44 -0.59
C ALA A 52 -4.03 -0.79 0.08
N CYS A 53 -2.93 -0.85 -0.68
CA CYS A 53 -1.60 -1.11 -0.11
C CYS A 53 -1.17 -0.03 0.88
N VAL A 54 -1.47 1.24 0.57
CA VAL A 54 -1.19 2.36 1.47
C VAL A 54 -2.09 2.33 2.72
N GLY A 55 -3.34 1.88 2.60
CA GLY A 55 -4.24 1.66 3.73
C GLY A 55 -3.73 0.56 4.67
N VAL A 56 -3.31 -0.60 4.14
CA VAL A 56 -2.67 -1.65 4.95
C VAL A 56 -1.44 -1.10 5.65
N PHE A 57 -0.62 -0.34 4.93
CA PHE A 57 0.59 0.25 5.49
C PHE A 57 0.29 1.25 6.63
N GLN A 58 -0.79 2.03 6.51
CA GLN A 58 -1.27 2.88 7.61
C GLN A 58 -1.68 2.06 8.83
N GLN A 59 -2.38 0.93 8.65
CA GLN A 59 -2.76 0.05 9.76
C GLN A 59 -1.54 -0.60 10.42
N ILE A 60 -0.49 -0.93 9.66
CA ILE A 60 0.78 -1.44 10.22
C ILE A 60 1.44 -0.38 11.12
N ILE A 61 1.40 0.89 10.72
CA ILE A 61 1.97 2.00 11.51
C ILE A 61 1.14 2.29 12.75
N ALA A 62 -0.18 2.25 12.63
CA ALA A 62 -1.11 2.39 13.74
C ALA A 62 -1.08 1.19 14.70
N GLY A 63 -0.44 0.08 14.32
CA GLY A 63 -0.34 -1.14 15.13
C GLY A 63 -1.57 -2.03 15.07
N HIS A 64 -2.48 -1.79 14.12
CA HIS A 64 -3.67 -2.62 13.87
C HIS A 64 -3.38 -3.84 12.98
N GLU A 65 -2.29 -3.83 12.22
CA GLU A 65 -1.84 -4.94 11.36
C GLU A 65 -0.42 -5.39 11.74
N PRO A 66 -0.10 -6.68 11.62
CA PRO A 66 1.24 -7.16 11.93
C PRO A 66 2.25 -6.62 10.93
N ARG A 67 3.45 -6.29 11.42
CA ARG A 67 4.53 -5.70 10.61
C ARG A 67 4.99 -6.61 9.47
N GLY A 68 4.77 -7.93 9.58
CA GLY A 68 5.07 -8.91 8.53
C GLY A 68 4.24 -8.70 7.25
N THR A 69 3.03 -8.13 7.36
CA THR A 69 2.16 -7.82 6.22
C THR A 69 2.80 -6.78 5.28
N LEU A 70 3.82 -6.05 5.74
CA LEU A 70 4.57 -5.12 4.90
C LEU A 70 5.27 -5.83 3.72
N GLN A 71 5.80 -7.03 3.94
CA GLN A 71 6.46 -7.79 2.89
C GLN A 71 5.47 -8.21 1.80
N ASP A 72 4.28 -8.65 2.21
CA ASP A 72 3.20 -9.04 1.30
C ASP A 72 2.75 -7.88 0.41
N ILE A 73 2.50 -6.70 0.99
CA ILE A 73 2.07 -5.54 0.18
C ILE A 73 3.18 -5.03 -0.73
N LEU A 74 4.45 -5.15 -0.34
CA LEU A 74 5.58 -4.83 -1.23
C LEU A 74 5.66 -5.80 -2.41
N GLN A 75 5.33 -7.08 -2.20
CA GLN A 75 5.25 -8.06 -3.29
C GLN A 75 4.08 -7.77 -4.23
N ILE A 76 2.90 -7.44 -3.68
CA ILE A 76 1.73 -7.02 -4.47
C ILE A 76 2.07 -5.79 -5.32
N LEU A 77 2.70 -4.78 -4.73
CA LEU A 77 3.11 -3.58 -5.46
C LEU A 77 4.10 -3.90 -6.59
N ARG A 78 5.04 -4.83 -6.41
CA ARG A 78 5.99 -5.23 -7.48
C ARG A 78 5.28 -5.85 -8.70
N ASN A 79 4.06 -6.38 -8.55
CA ASN A 79 3.28 -6.97 -9.63
C ASN A 79 2.52 -5.90 -10.46
N THR A 80 3.15 -4.80 -10.84
CA THR A 80 2.55 -3.75 -11.70
C THR A 80 3.57 -3.25 -12.72
N GLY A 81 3.08 -2.80 -13.87
CA GLY A 81 3.89 -2.09 -14.87
C GLY A 81 3.99 -0.58 -14.64
N ASN A 82 3.32 -0.03 -13.62
CA ASN A 82 3.25 1.41 -13.42
C ASN A 82 4.55 1.98 -12.81
N PRO A 83 5.23 2.95 -13.46
CA PRO A 83 6.49 3.50 -12.95
C PRO A 83 6.35 4.25 -11.61
N GLN A 84 5.15 4.69 -11.23
CA GLN A 84 4.92 5.32 -9.92
C GLN A 84 5.13 4.36 -8.75
N VAL A 85 5.05 3.04 -8.97
CA VAL A 85 5.21 2.02 -7.92
C VAL A 85 6.57 2.10 -7.22
N GLU A 86 7.63 2.41 -7.97
CA GLU A 86 9.00 2.47 -7.47
C GLU A 86 9.16 3.50 -6.35
N TYR A 87 8.46 4.64 -6.49
CA TYR A 87 8.45 5.67 -5.46
C TYR A 87 7.74 5.18 -4.19
N THR A 88 6.57 4.55 -4.33
CA THR A 88 5.81 3.99 -3.20
C THR A 88 6.61 2.90 -2.47
N ILE A 89 7.20 1.96 -3.20
CA ILE A 89 8.05 0.90 -2.65
C ILE A 89 9.26 1.48 -1.91
N ARG A 90 9.92 2.50 -2.48
CA ARG A 90 11.06 3.17 -1.84
C ARG A 90 10.68 3.79 -0.51
N VAL A 91 9.53 4.46 -0.45
CA VAL A 91 8.99 5.09 0.76
C VAL A 91 8.71 4.03 1.84
N MET A 92 8.04 2.94 1.49
CA MET A 92 7.72 1.84 2.41
C MET A 92 8.98 1.13 2.93
N LYS A 93 9.96 0.84 2.06
CA LYS A 93 11.25 0.25 2.45
C LYS A 93 12.06 1.16 3.36
N LYS A 94 12.05 2.47 3.10
CA LYS A 94 12.72 3.45 3.97
C LYS A 94 12.12 3.44 5.37
N TRP A 95 10.79 3.43 5.48
CA TRP A 95 10.10 3.29 6.77
C TRP A 95 10.45 1.98 7.47
N ALA A 96 10.48 0.86 6.73
CA ALA A 96 10.83 -0.45 7.29
C ALA A 96 12.23 -0.43 7.91
N LYS A 97 13.21 0.16 7.20
CA LYS A 97 14.58 0.34 7.69
C LYS A 97 14.61 1.21 8.95
N ASP A 98 13.94 2.36 8.94
CA ASP A 98 13.87 3.29 10.07
C ASP A 98 13.22 2.63 11.31
N ASN A 99 12.31 1.67 11.11
CA ASN A 99 11.54 0.99 12.17
C ASN A 99 12.01 -0.45 12.47
N ARG A 100 13.16 -0.87 11.92
CA ARG A 100 13.75 -2.21 12.07
C ARG A 100 12.79 -3.36 11.71
N VAL A 101 11.95 -3.15 10.70
CA VAL A 101 11.06 -4.18 10.15
C VAL A 101 11.80 -4.93 9.04
N PRO A 102 11.98 -6.25 9.16
CA PRO A 102 12.60 -7.04 8.11
C PRO A 102 11.68 -7.10 6.89
N VAL A 103 12.15 -6.56 5.77
CA VAL A 103 11.47 -6.64 4.47
C VAL A 103 12.52 -7.09 3.46
N SER A 104 12.44 -8.37 3.06
CA SER A 104 13.43 -8.96 2.14
C SER A 104 13.18 -8.65 0.67
#